data_AF-A0A7C0XVN1-F1
#
_entry.id   AF-A0A7C0XVN1-F1
#
_cell.length_a   1.000
_cell.length_b   1.000
_cell.length_c   1.000
_cell.angle_alpha   90.00
_cell.angle_beta   90.00
_cell.angle_gamma   90.00
#
_symmetry.space_group_name_H-M   'P 1'
#
loop_
_entity.id
_entity.type
_entity.pdbx_description
1 polymer ?
#
loop_
_entity_poly.entity_id
_entity_poly.type
_entity_poly.pdbx_seq_one_letter_code
_entity_poly.pdbx_strand_id
1 'polypeptide(L)'
;MNEAMKWQLALWLARLTLTVTFFFNVSCALAFILSPTAYMGGFEVSGVPGEVLVRGMGILFLMWNVTYPPAIWHPWRHRQMFAVILVQQVTGLAGETWMWLTLPPGHNPLAATGQRFILFDGGGLVAMSFTFAFLWIIGHTRKQLH
;
A
#
# COMPACT_ATOMS: atom_id res chain seq x y z
N MET A 1 23.98 -11.21 16.90
CA MET A 1 23.50 -11.69 15.58
C MET A 1 24.59 -11.43 14.55
N ASN A 2 25.06 -12.47 13.83
CA ASN A 2 26.08 -12.29 12.79
C ASN A 2 25.50 -11.50 11.59
N GLU A 3 26.36 -10.88 10.77
CA GLU A 3 25.93 -10.03 9.66
C GLU A 3 25.10 -10.77 8.60
N ALA A 4 25.38 -12.06 8.38
CA ALA A 4 24.61 -12.90 7.47
C ALA A 4 23.15 -13.07 7.93
N MET A 5 22.94 -13.28 9.23
CA MET A 5 21.61 -13.40 9.83
C MET A 5 20.87 -12.05 9.83
N LYS A 6 21.56 -10.92 10.10
CA LYS A 6 20.96 -9.57 9.94
C LYS A 6 20.46 -9.34 8.51
N TRP A 7 21.26 -9.72 7.53
CA TRP A 7 20.92 -9.57 6.11
C TRP A 7 19.70 -10.41 5.72
N GLN A 8 19.67 -11.68 6.12
CA GLN A 8 18.51 -12.54 5.85
C GLN A 8 17.26 -12.01 6.53
N LEU A 9 17.36 -11.59 7.80
CA LEU A 9 16.26 -10.99 8.54
C LEU A 9 15.73 -9.74 7.82
N ALA A 10 16.61 -8.82 7.39
CA ALA A 10 16.22 -7.61 6.68
C ALA A 10 15.46 -7.91 5.38
N LEU A 11 15.93 -8.88 4.60
CA LEU A 11 15.24 -9.32 3.38
C LEU A 11 13.87 -9.93 3.68
N TRP A 12 13.76 -10.78 4.69
CA TRP A 12 12.49 -11.42 5.05
C TRP A 12 11.48 -10.42 5.61
N LEU A 13 11.91 -9.47 6.43
CA LEU A 13 11.02 -8.41 6.93
C LEU A 13 10.53 -7.50 5.78
N ALA A 14 11.41 -7.12 4.86
CA ALA A 14 11.02 -6.37 3.66
C ALA A 14 9.99 -7.14 2.82
N ARG A 15 10.23 -8.44 2.58
CA ARG A 15 9.27 -9.31 1.85
C ARG A 15 7.95 -9.42 2.56
N LEU A 16 7.96 -9.62 3.87
CA LEU A 16 6.76 -9.80 4.66
C LEU A 16 5.89 -8.53 4.59
N THR A 17 6.49 -7.37 4.87
CA THR A 17 5.77 -6.08 4.83
C THR A 17 5.20 -5.78 3.45
N LEU A 18 6.02 -5.91 2.39
CA LEU A 18 5.54 -5.74 1.00
C LEU A 18 4.42 -6.73 0.64
N THR A 19 4.56 -8.00 1.00
CA THR A 19 3.57 -9.04 0.68
C THR A 19 2.25 -8.80 1.40
N VAL A 20 2.30 -8.43 2.68
CA VAL A 20 1.11 -8.15 3.47
C VAL A 20 0.35 -6.95 2.89
N THR A 21 1.03 -5.85 2.60
CA THR A 21 0.39 -4.67 1.99
C THR A 21 -0.17 -5.00 0.60
N PHE A 22 0.61 -5.69 -0.25
CA PHE A 22 0.17 -6.14 -1.57
C PHE A 22 -1.09 -7.02 -1.49
N PHE A 23 -1.10 -7.99 -0.57
CA PHE A 23 -2.22 -8.91 -0.40
C PHE A 23 -3.52 -8.17 -0.08
N PHE A 24 -3.49 -7.26 0.90
CA PHE A 24 -4.67 -6.50 1.27
C PHE A 24 -5.13 -5.54 0.17
N ASN A 25 -4.19 -4.87 -0.50
CA ASN A 25 -4.50 -4.01 -1.64
C ASN A 25 -5.19 -4.78 -2.78
N VAL A 26 -4.63 -5.92 -3.18
CA VAL A 26 -5.21 -6.77 -4.23
C VAL A 26 -6.56 -7.33 -3.78
N SER A 27 -6.70 -7.71 -2.50
CA SER A 27 -7.97 -8.18 -1.95
C SER A 27 -9.05 -7.10 -2.02
N CYS A 28 -8.71 -5.86 -1.66
CA CYS A 28 -9.60 -4.70 -1.80
C CYS A 28 -9.97 -4.44 -3.26
N ALA A 29 -8.98 -4.48 -4.15
CA ALA A 29 -9.16 -4.29 -5.58
C ALA A 29 -10.13 -5.31 -6.18
N LEU A 30 -9.94 -6.60 -5.87
CA LEU A 30 -10.81 -7.67 -6.33
C LEU A 30 -12.22 -7.54 -5.75
N ALA A 31 -12.34 -7.14 -4.49
CA ALA A 31 -13.64 -6.91 -3.87
C ALA A 31 -14.42 -5.79 -4.58
N PHE A 32 -13.76 -4.69 -4.95
CA PHE A 32 -14.37 -3.59 -5.70
C PHE A 32 -14.74 -3.98 -7.13
N ILE A 33 -13.95 -4.83 -7.79
CA ILE A 33 -14.23 -5.27 -9.16
C ILE A 33 -15.38 -6.28 -9.20
N LEU A 34 -15.32 -7.30 -8.33
CA LEU A 34 -16.22 -8.45 -8.35
C LEU A 34 -17.56 -8.15 -7.67
N SER A 35 -17.56 -7.32 -6.63
CA SER A 35 -18.74 -7.02 -5.82
C SER A 35 -18.92 -5.51 -5.57
N PRO A 36 -18.95 -4.64 -6.61
CA PRO A 36 -18.95 -3.19 -6.45
C PRO A 36 -20.14 -2.67 -5.64
N THR A 37 -21.32 -3.28 -5.81
CA THR A 37 -22.57 -2.87 -5.13
C THR A 37 -22.47 -2.92 -3.61
N ALA A 38 -21.65 -3.83 -3.07
CA ALA A 38 -21.40 -3.93 -1.63
C ALA A 38 -20.61 -2.74 -1.07
N TYR A 39 -19.89 -2.00 -1.92
CA TYR A 39 -18.99 -0.92 -1.52
C TYR A 39 -19.47 0.47 -1.94
N MET A 40 -20.42 0.56 -2.88
CA MET A 40 -20.99 1.83 -3.36
C MET A 40 -21.50 2.75 -2.24
N GLY A 41 -22.15 2.18 -1.21
CA GLY A 41 -22.63 2.95 -0.07
C GLY A 41 -21.52 3.67 0.70
N GLY A 42 -20.31 3.10 0.72
CA GLY A 42 -19.13 3.72 1.33
C GLY A 42 -18.57 4.91 0.54
N PHE A 43 -19.02 5.08 -0.70
CA PHE A 43 -18.65 6.17 -1.61
C PHE A 43 -19.84 7.10 -1.91
N GLU A 44 -21.00 6.88 -1.29
CA GLU A 44 -22.24 7.62 -1.52
C GLU A 44 -22.66 7.72 -2.99
N VAL A 45 -22.33 6.69 -3.77
CA VAL A 45 -22.74 6.56 -5.18
C VAL A 45 -23.82 5.51 -5.35
N SER A 46 -24.62 5.64 -6.40
CA SER A 46 -25.75 4.74 -6.68
C SER A 46 -25.92 4.44 -8.17
N GLY A 47 -26.70 3.41 -8.46
CA GLY A 47 -27.02 2.97 -9.81
C GLY A 47 -25.80 2.52 -10.63
N VAL A 48 -26.02 2.39 -11.94
CA VAL A 48 -24.99 1.95 -12.90
C VAL A 48 -23.72 2.82 -12.87
N PRO A 49 -23.80 4.17 -12.80
CA PRO A 49 -22.60 4.99 -12.72
C PRO A 49 -21.75 4.69 -11.47
N GLY A 50 -22.40 4.47 -10.32
CA GLY A 50 -21.70 4.12 -9.08
C GLY A 50 -21.02 2.76 -9.14
N GLU A 51 -21.67 1.75 -9.73
CA GLU A 51 -21.04 0.43 -9.94
C GLU A 51 -19.78 0.53 -10.80
N VAL A 52 -19.87 1.26 -11.92
CA VAL A 52 -18.74 1.47 -12.84
C VAL A 52 -17.61 2.23 -12.16
N LEU A 53 -17.92 3.26 -11.37
CA LEU A 53 -16.93 4.01 -10.59
C LEU A 53 -16.16 3.10 -9.63
N VAL A 54 -16.88 2.32 -8.80
CA VAL A 54 -16.26 1.43 -7.81
C VAL A 54 -15.39 0.36 -8.49
N ARG A 55 -15.86 -0.24 -9.60
CA ARG A 55 -15.03 -1.16 -10.39
C ARG A 55 -13.77 -0.47 -10.93
N GLY A 56 -13.90 0.75 -11.43
CA GLY A 56 -12.78 1.58 -11.87
C GLY A 56 -11.75 1.80 -10.78
N MET A 57 -12.19 2.10 -9.54
CA MET A 57 -11.30 2.20 -8.39
C MET A 57 -10.56 0.89 -8.10
N GLY A 58 -11.25 -0.26 -8.19
CA GLY A 58 -10.60 -1.56 -8.05
C GLY A 58 -9.53 -1.80 -9.12
N ILE A 59 -9.77 -1.42 -10.38
CA ILE A 59 -8.76 -1.51 -11.45
C ILE A 59 -7.57 -0.59 -11.16
N LEU A 60 -7.82 0.64 -10.70
CA LEU A 60 -6.75 1.57 -10.30
C LEU A 60 -5.90 0.98 -9.17
N PHE A 61 -6.50 0.32 -8.19
CA PHE A 61 -5.76 -0.39 -7.14
C PHE A 61 -4.88 -1.50 -7.72
N LEU A 62 -5.37 -2.31 -8.67
CA LEU A 62 -4.55 -3.32 -9.34
C LEU A 62 -3.35 -2.70 -10.08
N MET A 63 -3.59 -1.63 -10.85
CA MET A 63 -2.53 -0.91 -11.57
C MET A 63 -1.45 -0.38 -10.62
N TRP A 64 -1.89 0.18 -9.49
CA TRP A 64 -0.98 0.74 -8.49
C TRP A 64 -0.07 -0.31 -7.84
N ASN A 65 -0.49 -1.57 -7.83
CA ASN A 65 0.25 -2.67 -7.20
C ASN A 65 1.23 -3.40 -8.13
N VAL A 66 1.36 -3.01 -9.41
CA VAL A 66 2.28 -3.64 -10.38
C VAL A 66 3.76 -3.55 -9.96
N THR A 67 4.11 -2.58 -9.13
CA THR A 67 5.47 -2.39 -8.58
C THR A 67 5.84 -3.40 -7.49
N TYR A 68 4.85 -4.01 -6.82
CA TYR A 68 5.07 -4.89 -5.67
C TYR A 68 5.72 -6.24 -6.03
N PRO A 69 5.26 -7.00 -7.04
CA PRO A 69 5.85 -8.31 -7.35
C PRO A 69 7.39 -8.32 -7.53
N PRO A 70 8.01 -7.42 -8.32
CA PRO A 70 9.48 -7.40 -8.42
C PRO A 70 10.15 -6.97 -7.11
N ALA A 71 9.56 -6.04 -6.35
CA ALA A 71 10.08 -5.62 -5.05
C ALA A 71 10.00 -6.75 -4.01
N ILE A 72 8.95 -7.57 -4.01
CA ILE A 72 8.82 -8.75 -3.14
C ILE A 72 9.85 -9.81 -3.52
N TRP A 73 10.02 -10.10 -4.81
CA TRP A 73 10.92 -11.15 -5.28
C TRP A 73 12.37 -10.91 -4.84
N HIS A 74 12.92 -9.72 -5.17
CA HIS A 74 14.27 -9.32 -4.77
C HIS A 74 14.31 -7.85 -4.27
N PRO A 75 13.98 -7.59 -2.98
CA PRO A 75 13.84 -6.24 -2.43
C PRO A 75 15.08 -5.35 -2.58
N TRP A 76 16.28 -5.92 -2.43
CA TRP A 76 17.53 -5.17 -2.58
C TRP A 76 17.89 -4.88 -4.05
N ARG A 77 17.67 -5.86 -4.93
CA ARG A 77 17.94 -5.71 -6.37
C ARG A 77 16.99 -4.68 -6.99
N HIS A 78 15.71 -4.73 -6.59
CA HIS A 78 14.65 -3.83 -7.05
C HIS A 78 14.31 -2.75 -6.03
N ARG A 79 15.30 -2.26 -5.26
CA ARG A 79 15.08 -1.23 -4.23
C ARG A 79 14.52 0.08 -4.78
N GLN A 80 14.72 0.38 -6.06
CA GLN A 80 14.04 1.52 -6.71
C GLN A 80 12.52 1.31 -6.74
N MET A 81 12.05 0.08 -7.03
CA MET A 81 10.60 -0.23 -6.99
C MET A 81 10.06 -0.12 -5.57
N PHE A 82 10.83 -0.56 -4.57
CA PHE A 82 10.45 -0.37 -3.17
C PHE A 82 10.36 1.14 -2.81
N ALA A 83 11.31 1.96 -3.24
CA ALA A 83 11.23 3.42 -3.05
C ALA A 83 9.99 4.02 -3.74
N VAL A 84 9.66 3.58 -4.96
CA VAL A 84 8.44 4.00 -5.67
C VAL A 84 7.18 3.60 -4.89
N ILE A 85 7.14 2.39 -4.31
CA ILE A 85 6.04 1.93 -3.45
C ILE A 85 5.86 2.83 -2.22
N LEU A 86 6.95 3.30 -1.62
CA LEU A 86 6.85 4.26 -0.51
C LEU A 86 6.27 5.60 -0.96
N VAL A 87 6.71 6.13 -2.11
CA VAL A 87 6.14 7.36 -2.68
C VAL A 87 4.66 7.18 -3.01
N GLN A 88 4.30 6.02 -3.55
CA GLN A 88 2.93 5.61 -3.82
C GLN A 88 2.08 5.66 -2.53
N GLN A 89 2.53 5.06 -1.42
CA GLN A 89 1.82 5.12 -0.13
C GLN A 89 1.74 6.54 0.44
N VAL A 90 2.80 7.33 0.34
CA VAL A 90 2.78 8.73 0.79
C VAL A 90 1.74 9.52 0.01
N THR A 91 1.65 9.29 -1.30
CA THR A 91 0.67 9.96 -2.17
C THR A 91 -0.76 9.56 -1.80
N GLY A 92 -1.02 8.26 -1.60
CA GLY A 92 -2.32 7.75 -1.14
C GLY A 92 -2.73 8.36 0.20
N LEU A 93 -1.89 8.18 1.22
CA LEU A 93 -2.14 8.68 2.57
C LEU A 93 -2.36 10.19 2.61
N ALA A 94 -1.54 10.97 1.90
CA ALA A 94 -1.68 12.43 1.85
C ALA A 94 -2.98 12.84 1.16
N GLY A 95 -3.31 12.22 0.03
CA GLY A 95 -4.55 12.48 -0.70
C GLY A 95 -5.80 12.13 0.12
N GLU A 96 -5.80 10.97 0.76
CA GLU A 96 -6.91 10.51 1.60
C GLU A 96 -7.07 11.36 2.86
N THR A 97 -5.97 11.71 3.51
CA THR A 97 -5.97 12.61 4.67
C THR A 97 -6.50 13.98 4.28
N TRP A 98 -6.08 14.52 3.14
CA TRP A 98 -6.60 15.78 2.61
C TRP A 98 -8.10 15.71 2.35
N MET A 99 -8.57 14.67 1.64
CA MET A 99 -9.99 14.48 1.35
C MET A 99 -10.81 14.34 2.64
N TRP A 100 -10.31 13.60 3.62
CA TRP A 100 -10.99 13.42 4.91
C TRP A 100 -11.07 14.73 5.72
N LEU A 101 -9.98 15.51 5.78
CA LEU A 101 -9.95 16.79 6.49
C LEU A 101 -10.82 17.88 5.84
N THR A 102 -11.03 17.80 4.53
CA THR A 102 -11.82 18.77 3.76
C THR A 102 -13.26 18.32 3.52
N LEU A 103 -13.65 17.15 4.03
CA LEU A 103 -14.98 16.60 3.85
C LEU A 103 -16.03 17.43 4.61
N PRO A 104 -17.10 17.90 3.95
CA PRO A 104 -18.19 18.58 4.64
C PRO A 104 -18.90 17.66 5.64
N PRO A 105 -19.53 18.22 6.69
CA PRO A 105 -20.36 17.43 7.61
C PRO A 105 -21.56 16.83 6.87
N GLY A 106 -22.05 15.68 7.37
CA GLY A 106 -23.20 14.95 6.79
C GLY A 106 -22.82 13.71 5.98
N HIS A 107 -21.52 13.52 5.70
CA HIS A 107 -20.99 12.42 4.88
C HIS A 107 -20.34 11.30 5.71
N ASN A 108 -21.05 10.77 6.70
CA ASN A 108 -20.52 9.76 7.63
C ASN A 108 -19.98 8.50 6.93
N PRO A 109 -20.65 7.94 5.89
CA PRO A 109 -20.11 6.81 5.13
C PRO A 109 -18.76 7.12 4.46
N LEU A 110 -18.63 8.26 3.81
CA LEU A 110 -17.37 8.70 3.18
C LEU A 110 -16.27 8.91 4.22
N ALA A 111 -16.58 9.54 5.34
CA ALA A 111 -15.64 9.75 6.43
C ALA A 111 -15.08 8.42 6.97
N ALA A 112 -15.95 7.44 7.21
CA ALA A 112 -15.56 6.12 7.69
C ALA A 112 -14.71 5.35 6.65
N THR A 113 -15.02 5.50 5.36
CA THR A 113 -14.22 4.93 4.28
C THR A 113 -12.83 5.58 4.21
N GLY A 114 -12.74 6.91 4.27
CA GLY A 114 -11.47 7.64 4.32
C GLY A 114 -10.61 7.23 5.51
N GLN A 115 -11.18 7.09 6.70
CA GLN A 115 -10.43 6.63 7.90
C GLN A 115 -9.86 5.22 7.75
N ARG A 116 -10.63 4.29 7.15
CA ARG A 116 -10.14 2.92 6.90
C ARG A 116 -8.94 2.92 5.97
N PHE A 117 -9.00 3.71 4.89
CA PHE A 117 -7.88 3.82 3.98
C PHE A 117 -6.67 4.51 4.63
N ILE A 118 -6.85 5.64 5.32
CA ILE A 118 -5.78 6.33 6.07
C ILE A 118 -5.08 5.39 7.06
N LEU A 119 -5.84 4.59 7.82
CA LEU A 119 -5.29 3.65 8.78
C LEU A 119 -4.48 2.55 8.08
N PHE A 120 -5.02 2.01 7.00
CA PHE A 120 -4.37 0.96 6.22
C PHE A 120 -3.08 1.48 5.56
N ASP A 121 -3.17 2.62 4.88
CA ASP A 121 -2.06 3.22 4.15
C ASP A 121 -0.96 3.72 5.09
N GLY A 122 -1.35 4.34 6.21
CA GLY A 122 -0.44 4.77 7.26
C GLY A 122 0.29 3.60 7.92
N GLY A 123 -0.43 2.54 8.28
CA GLY A 123 0.17 1.32 8.84
C GLY A 123 1.15 0.67 7.87
N GLY A 124 0.76 0.53 6.60
CA GLY A 124 1.63 0.02 5.54
C GLY A 124 2.88 0.87 5.34
N LEU A 125 2.72 2.20 5.27
CA LEU A 125 3.83 3.14 5.10
C LEU A 125 4.84 3.06 6.24
N VAL A 126 4.38 3.03 7.50
CA VAL A 126 5.27 2.93 8.66
C VAL A 126 6.06 1.63 8.64
N ALA A 127 5.38 0.49 8.44
CA ALA A 127 6.02 -0.81 8.42
C ALA A 127 7.03 -0.94 7.27
N MET A 128 6.65 -0.50 6.08
CA MET A 128 7.50 -0.54 4.89
C MET A 128 8.69 0.43 4.97
N SER A 129 8.49 1.64 5.52
CA SER A 129 9.58 2.61 5.71
C SER A 129 10.64 2.06 6.67
N PHE A 130 10.20 1.41 7.76
CA PHE A 130 11.09 0.76 8.71
C PHE A 130 11.90 -0.35 8.06
N THR A 131 11.26 -1.27 7.32
CA THR A 131 11.96 -2.39 6.68
C THR A 131 12.85 -1.94 5.52
N PHE A 132 12.46 -0.90 4.77
CA PHE A 132 13.28 -0.28 3.75
C PHE A 132 14.55 0.34 4.35
N ALA A 133 14.42 1.15 5.41
CA ALA A 133 15.56 1.75 6.10
C ALA A 133 16.49 0.69 6.69
N PHE A 134 15.94 -0.35 7.34
CA PHE A 134 16.73 -1.45 7.88
C PHE A 134 17.49 -2.21 6.78
N LEU A 135 16.81 -2.53 5.67
CA LEU A 135 17.45 -3.17 4.51
C LEU A 135 18.55 -2.29 3.90
N TRP A 136 18.33 -0.98 3.84
CA TRP A 136 19.29 -0.02 3.32
C TRP A 136 20.57 0.04 4.16
N ILE A 137 20.43 0.15 5.48
CA ILE A 137 21.55 0.21 6.42
C ILE A 137 22.41 -1.06 6.30
N ILE A 138 21.80 -2.25 6.40
CA ILE A 138 22.56 -3.52 6.35
C ILE A 138 23.18 -3.74 4.95
N GLY A 139 22.46 -3.39 3.89
CA GLY A 139 22.95 -3.55 2.52
C GLY A 139 24.17 -2.69 2.19
N HIS A 140 24.28 -1.49 2.78
CA HIS A 140 25.46 -0.63 2.62
C HIS A 140 26.66 -1.15 3.40
N THR A 141 26.47 -1.57 4.66
CA THR A 141 27.54 -2.18 5.47
C THR A 141 28.15 -3.40 4.78
N ARG A 142 27.33 -4.22 4.13
CA ARG A 142 27.81 -5.42 3.42
C ARG A 142 28.60 -5.09 2.14
N LYS A 143 28.24 -4.02 1.42
CA LYS A 143 28.99 -3.57 0.23
C LYS A 143 30.36 -2.99 0.56
N GLN A 144 30.58 -2.50 1.78
CA GLN A 144 31.87 -1.95 2.20
C GLN A 144 32.88 -3.04 2.62
N LEU A 145 32.42 -4.28 2.80
CA LEU A 145 33.22 -5.43 3.22
C LEU A 145 33.76 -6.27 2.04
N HIS A 146 33.44 -5.88 0.81
CA HIS A 146 33.85 -6.52 -0.44
C HIS A 146 34.31 -5.47 -1.45
#